data_AF-A0A166KK72-F1
#
_entry.id   AF-A0A166KK72-F1
#
_cell.length_a   1.000
_cell.length_b   1.000
_cell.length_c   1.000
_cell.angle_alpha   90.00
_cell.angle_beta   90.00
_cell.angle_gamma   90.00
#
_symmetry.space_group_name_H-M   'P 1'
#
loop_
_entity.id
_entity.type
_entity.pdbx_description
1 polymer ?
#
loop_
_entity_poly.entity_id
_entity_poly.type
_entity_poly.pdbx_seq_one_letter_code
_entity_poly.pdbx_strand_id
1 'polypeptide(L)'
;MPAKTQNNFIRRLINLRDSRNWSKTEVARKLGLSSMQRYANYEYGTNEPDLNMLKQIADLYDVTTDYLLGEDSASKWIVRKDTTDLKDFLTAHVDSMTYGGEALTEEERQQVRVAMAVIFWE
;
A
#
# COMPACT_ATOMS: atom_id res chain seq x y z
N MET A 1 -4.86 -19.68 -16.84
CA MET A 1 -5.62 -19.00 -15.76
C MET A 1 -4.70 -17.96 -15.14
N PRO A 2 -4.94 -16.65 -15.28
CA PRO A 2 -4.06 -15.66 -14.67
C PRO A 2 -4.40 -15.49 -13.18
N ALA A 3 -3.36 -15.36 -12.36
CA ALA A 3 -3.39 -15.29 -10.91
C ALA A 3 -4.28 -14.13 -10.40
N LYS A 4 -5.07 -14.39 -9.35
CA LYS A 4 -5.81 -13.37 -8.61
C LYS A 4 -4.83 -12.36 -8.01
N THR A 5 -4.70 -11.20 -8.63
CA THR A 5 -4.19 -10.01 -7.96
C THR A 5 -5.07 -9.75 -6.75
N GLN A 6 -4.57 -10.02 -5.54
CA GLN A 6 -5.26 -9.65 -4.31
C GLN A 6 -5.37 -8.12 -4.29
N ASN A 7 -6.59 -7.60 -4.48
CA ASN A 7 -6.85 -6.17 -4.52
C ASN A 7 -6.61 -5.58 -3.11
N ASN A 8 -5.57 -4.75 -2.95
CA ASN A 8 -5.17 -4.16 -1.67
C ASN A 8 -6.33 -3.42 -0.98
N PHE A 9 -7.20 -2.77 -1.77
CA PHE A 9 -8.39 -2.10 -1.27
C PHE A 9 -9.32 -3.07 -0.52
N ILE A 10 -9.64 -4.22 -1.12
CA ILE A 10 -10.50 -5.24 -0.53
C ILE A 10 -9.94 -5.73 0.80
N ARG A 11 -8.63 -6.05 0.82
CA ARG A 11 -7.96 -6.52 2.03
C ARG A 11 -8.00 -5.48 3.15
N ARG A 12 -7.77 -4.20 2.82
CA ARG A 12 -7.83 -3.11 3.80
C ARG A 12 -9.24 -2.93 4.36
N LEU A 13 -10.29 -3.02 3.53
CA LEU A 13 -11.67 -2.98 4.03
C LEU A 13 -11.97 -4.10 5.02
N ILE A 14 -11.60 -5.34 4.67
CA ILE A 14 -11.80 -6.51 5.54
C ILE A 14 -11.06 -6.31 6.86
N ASN A 15 -9.78 -5.91 6.81
CA ASN A 15 -8.96 -5.69 7.99
C ASN A 15 -9.52 -4.58 8.89
N LEU A 16 -9.95 -3.46 8.31
CA LEU A 16 -10.55 -2.36 9.07
C LEU A 16 -11.83 -2.80 9.77
N ARG A 17 -12.70 -3.54 9.07
CA ARG A 17 -13.92 -4.10 9.66
C ARG A 17 -13.61 -5.08 10.80
N ASP A 18 -12.72 -6.03 10.56
CA ASP A 18 -12.36 -7.07 11.53
C ASP A 18 -11.64 -6.47 12.75
N SER A 19 -10.80 -5.43 12.58
CA SER A 19 -10.14 -4.72 13.68
C SER A 19 -11.12 -4.04 14.65
N ARG A 20 -12.33 -3.73 14.17
CA ARG A 20 -13.42 -3.16 14.97
C ARG A 20 -14.42 -4.22 15.46
N ASN A 21 -14.20 -5.50 15.14
CA ASN A 21 -15.14 -6.60 15.37
C ASN A 21 -16.54 -6.32 14.81
N TRP A 22 -16.64 -5.62 13.68
CA TRP A 22 -17.92 -5.32 13.06
C TRP A 22 -18.33 -6.40 12.06
N SER A 23 -19.60 -6.78 12.08
CA SER A 23 -20.23 -7.54 11.01
C SER A 23 -20.44 -6.66 9.77
N LYS A 24 -20.52 -7.29 8.59
CA LYS A 24 -20.86 -6.60 7.35
C LYS A 24 -22.21 -5.85 7.45
N THR A 25 -23.15 -6.40 8.22
CA THR A 25 -24.45 -5.78 8.50
C THR A 25 -24.30 -4.48 9.30
N GLU A 26 -23.44 -4.46 10.31
CA GLU A 26 -23.19 -3.27 11.10
C GLU A 26 -22.53 -2.17 10.29
N VAL A 27 -21.55 -2.51 9.45
CA VAL A 27 -20.91 -1.54 8.56
C VAL A 27 -21.91 -0.97 7.55
N ALA A 28 -22.73 -1.83 6.94
CA ALA A 28 -23.77 -1.37 6.03
C ALA A 28 -24.74 -0.39 6.71
N ARG A 29 -25.18 -0.68 7.94
CA ARG A 29 -26.01 0.22 8.73
C ARG A 29 -25.31 1.55 9.04
N LYS A 30 -24.03 1.52 9.41
CA LYS A 30 -23.21 2.72 9.70
C LYS A 30 -23.02 3.61 8.47
N LEU A 31 -22.93 3.02 7.27
CA LEU A 31 -22.82 3.71 5.99
C LEU A 31 -24.18 4.11 5.38
N GLY A 32 -25.30 3.93 6.10
CA GLY A 32 -26.63 4.23 5.59
C GLY A 32 -27.06 3.36 4.40
N LEU A 33 -26.48 2.17 4.24
CA LEU A 33 -26.81 1.25 3.17
C LEU A 33 -28.07 0.46 3.50
N SER A 34 -28.96 0.35 2.51
CA SER A 34 -30.21 -0.42 2.62
C SER A 34 -30.02 -1.93 2.71
N SER A 35 -28.84 -2.45 2.34
CA SER A 35 -28.56 -3.87 2.35
C SER A 35 -27.10 -4.16 2.72
N MET A 36 -26.92 -5.14 3.62
CA MET A 36 -25.61 -5.73 3.95
C MET A 36 -24.91 -6.27 2.70
N GLN A 37 -25.66 -6.79 1.73
CA GLN A 37 -25.11 -7.34 0.50
C GLN A 37 -24.34 -6.29 -0.31
N ARG A 38 -24.76 -5.01 -0.27
CA ARG A 38 -24.06 -3.94 -0.99
C ARG A 38 -22.64 -3.75 -0.46
N TYR A 39 -22.49 -3.75 0.87
CA TYR A 39 -21.18 -3.68 1.50
C TYR A 39 -20.37 -4.97 1.29
N ALA A 40 -21.01 -6.13 1.39
CA ALA A 40 -20.37 -7.41 1.14
C ALA A 40 -19.76 -7.47 -0.28
N ASN A 41 -20.46 -6.95 -1.28
CA ASN A 41 -19.97 -6.89 -2.65
C ASN A 41 -18.70 -6.03 -2.81
N TYR A 42 -18.50 -5.01 -1.97
CA TYR A 42 -17.24 -4.26 -1.92
C TYR A 42 -16.10 -5.13 -1.40
N GLU A 43 -16.33 -5.90 -0.32
CA GLU A 43 -15.35 -6.85 0.22
C GLU A 43 -15.12 -8.07 -0.69
N TYR A 44 -16.03 -8.37 -1.61
CA TYR A 44 -15.84 -9.42 -2.61
C TYR A 44 -15.22 -8.91 -3.92
N GLY A 45 -15.14 -7.59 -4.11
CA GLY A 45 -14.68 -6.98 -5.35
C GLY A 45 -15.64 -7.16 -6.53
N THR A 46 -16.89 -7.53 -6.27
CA THR A 46 -17.90 -7.68 -7.32
C THR A 46 -18.53 -6.35 -7.69
N ASN A 47 -18.54 -5.39 -6.76
CA ASN A 47 -18.90 -3.99 -6.99
C ASN A 47 -17.82 -3.09 -6.38
N GLU A 48 -17.68 -1.89 -6.93
CA GLU A 48 -16.82 -0.84 -6.37
C GLU A 48 -17.68 0.27 -5.75
N PRO A 49 -17.25 0.88 -4.63
CA PRO A 49 -17.90 2.07 -4.10
C PRO A 49 -17.63 3.27 -5.02
N ASP A 50 -18.64 4.11 -5.21
CA ASP A 50 -18.46 5.41 -5.85
C ASP A 50 -17.62 6.35 -4.95
N LEU A 51 -17.24 7.52 -5.49
CA LEU A 51 -16.40 8.49 -4.77
C LEU A 51 -17.03 8.96 -3.44
N ASN A 52 -18.35 9.10 -3.37
CA ASN A 52 -19.03 9.56 -2.16
C ASN A 52 -19.07 8.45 -1.10
N MET A 53 -19.29 7.21 -1.52
CA MET A 53 -19.24 6.04 -0.66
C MET A 53 -17.82 5.77 -0.17
N LEU A 54 -16.81 5.94 -1.03
CA LEU A 54 -15.41 5.80 -0.65
C LEU A 54 -15.02 6.80 0.46
N LYS A 55 -15.45 8.06 0.35
CA LYS A 55 -15.25 9.07 1.40
C LYS A 55 -15.93 8.67 2.70
N GLN A 56 -17.19 8.24 2.64
CA GLN A 56 -17.92 7.78 3.83
C GLN A 56 -17.26 6.57 4.51
N ILE A 57 -16.68 5.66 3.72
CA ILE A 57 -15.93 4.52 4.25
C ILE A 57 -14.64 5.00 4.94
N ALA A 58 -13.93 5.95 4.34
CA ALA A 58 -12.73 6.55 4.91
C ALA A 58 -13.05 7.25 6.24
N ASP A 59 -14.10 8.07 6.27
CA ASP A 59 -14.60 8.77 7.47
C ASP A 59 -15.06 7.78 8.55
N LEU A 60 -15.78 6.71 8.18
CA LEU A 60 -16.26 5.70 9.12
C LEU A 60 -15.11 5.01 9.87
N TYR A 61 -14.00 4.76 9.17
CA TYR A 61 -12.85 4.06 9.73
C TYR A 61 -11.77 5.00 10.27
N ASP A 62 -11.94 6.31 10.14
CA ASP A 62 -10.97 7.35 10.52
C ASP A 62 -9.62 7.17 9.78
N VAL A 63 -9.71 7.00 8.46
CA VAL A 63 -8.55 6.84 7.56
C VAL A 63 -8.70 7.74 6.34
N THR A 64 -7.63 7.92 5.57
CA THR A 64 -7.70 8.66 4.30
C THR A 64 -8.17 7.77 3.15
N THR A 65 -8.74 8.37 2.11
CA THR A 65 -9.04 7.65 0.86
C THR A 65 -7.79 7.07 0.22
N ASP A 66 -6.65 7.74 0.37
CA ASP A 66 -5.34 7.27 -0.10
C ASP A 66 -4.89 6.02 0.64
N TYR A 67 -5.16 5.92 1.95
CA TYR A 67 -4.94 4.69 2.69
C TYR A 67 -5.84 3.55 2.20
N LEU A 68 -7.07 3.82 1.75
CA LEU A 68 -7.92 2.76 1.21
C LEU A 68 -7.43 2.30 -0.17
N LEU A 69 -7.12 3.25 -1.05
CA LEU A 69 -6.81 3.01 -2.46
C LEU A 69 -5.33 2.74 -2.76
N GLY A 70 -4.43 3.14 -1.86
CA GLY A 70 -3.00 3.12 -2.11
C GLY A 70 -2.53 1.74 -2.54
N GLU A 71 -1.76 1.65 -3.60
CA GLU A 71 -1.03 0.41 -3.84
C GLU A 71 -0.05 0.25 -2.67
N ASP A 72 0.14 -0.97 -2.15
CA ASP A 72 1.36 -1.31 -1.41
C ASP A 72 2.53 -1.28 -2.41
N SER A 73 2.76 -0.13 -3.04
CA SER A 73 3.86 0.07 -3.94
C SER A 73 5.05 0.41 -3.05
N ALA A 74 5.81 -0.62 -2.70
CA ALA A 74 7.22 -0.55 -3.08
C ALA A 74 7.21 -0.07 -4.54
N SER A 75 7.65 1.17 -4.73
CA SER A 75 7.29 2.08 -5.81
C SER A 75 7.09 1.42 -7.18
N LYS A 76 6.20 1.95 -8.01
CA LYS A 76 6.03 1.59 -9.46
C LYS A 76 7.35 1.58 -10.26
N TRP A 77 8.46 2.04 -9.68
CA TRP A 77 9.83 1.88 -10.14
C TRP A 77 10.37 0.43 -10.10
N ILE A 78 9.86 -0.47 -9.24
CA ILE A 78 10.41 -1.84 -9.10
C ILE A 78 9.87 -2.82 -10.16
N VAL A 79 8.76 -2.50 -10.82
CA VAL A 79 8.05 -3.49 -11.68
C VAL A 79 8.56 -3.50 -13.13
N ARG A 80 9.60 -2.75 -13.48
CA ARG A 80 10.22 -2.85 -14.80
C ARG A 80 11.73 -3.06 -14.70
N LYS A 81 12.08 -4.36 -14.79
CA LYS A 81 13.32 -4.93 -15.34
C LYS A 81 14.40 -5.27 -14.30
N ASP A 82 14.88 -6.52 -14.39
CA ASP A 82 16.14 -7.07 -13.86
C ASP A 82 16.71 -6.47 -12.58
N THR A 83 16.67 -7.23 -11.48
CA THR A 83 17.73 -7.12 -10.46
C THR A 83 18.09 -8.51 -9.94
N THR A 84 18.96 -9.20 -10.66
CA THR A 84 19.78 -10.28 -10.12
C THR A 84 20.89 -9.72 -9.22
N ASP A 85 21.02 -8.40 -9.09
CA ASP A 85 22.14 -7.74 -8.41
C ASP A 85 21.70 -6.55 -7.52
N LEU A 86 21.96 -6.68 -6.22
CA LEU A 86 21.68 -5.66 -5.20
C LEU A 86 22.59 -4.43 -5.35
N LYS A 87 23.82 -4.62 -5.85
CA LYS A 87 24.77 -3.54 -6.10
C LYS A 87 24.31 -2.66 -7.25
N ASP A 88 23.69 -3.22 -8.29
CA ASP A 88 23.07 -2.46 -9.38
C ASP A 88 21.88 -1.64 -8.88
N PHE A 89 21.03 -2.23 -8.03
CA PHE A 89 19.91 -1.52 -7.41
C PHE A 89 20.37 -0.31 -6.59
N LEU A 90 21.37 -0.50 -5.72
CA LEU A 90 21.89 0.58 -4.89
C LEU A 90 22.58 1.65 -5.74
N THR A 91 23.35 1.26 -6.74
CA THR A 91 24.02 2.22 -7.64
C THR A 91 22.99 3.08 -8.38
N ALA A 92 21.90 2.49 -8.85
CA ALA A 92 20.86 3.21 -9.60
C ALA A 92 19.97 4.11 -8.73
N HIS A 93 19.89 3.88 -7.40
CA HIS A 93 18.93 4.56 -6.53
C HIS A 93 19.55 5.35 -5.37
N VAL A 94 20.87 5.26 -5.15
CA VAL A 94 21.58 6.01 -4.09
C VAL A 94 21.42 7.52 -4.23
N ASP A 95 21.27 8.04 -5.45
CA ASP A 95 21.07 9.47 -5.69
C ASP A 95 19.70 9.97 -5.20
N SER A 96 18.74 9.07 -5.02
CA SER A 96 17.40 9.37 -4.50
C SER A 96 17.27 9.18 -2.98
N MET A 97 18.36 8.82 -2.29
CA MET A 97 18.35 8.61 -0.85
C MET A 97 18.46 9.94 -0.10
N THR A 98 17.53 10.15 0.84
CA THR A 98 17.56 11.26 1.79
C THR A 98 17.73 10.73 3.21
N TYR A 99 18.49 11.43 4.04
CA TYR A 99 18.59 11.13 5.47
C TYR A 99 18.09 12.34 6.27
N GLY A 100 17.08 12.13 7.12
CA GLY A 100 16.44 13.23 7.85
C GLY A 100 15.69 14.24 6.96
N GLY A 101 15.34 13.86 5.72
CA GLY A 101 14.70 14.75 4.74
C GLY A 101 15.67 15.58 3.89
N GLU A 102 16.97 15.49 4.17
CA GLU A 102 18.02 16.17 3.41
C GLU A 102 18.67 15.22 2.41
N ALA A 103 19.10 15.77 1.26
CA ALA A 103 19.87 15.02 0.29
C ALA A 103 21.26 14.72 0.84
N LEU A 104 21.72 13.48 0.68
CA LEU A 104 23.07 13.09 1.06
C LEU A 104 24.12 13.83 0.21
N THR A 105 25.22 14.22 0.83
CA THR A 105 26.43 14.67 0.13
C THR A 105 27.08 13.52 -0.64
N GLU A 106 28.01 13.82 -1.54
CA GLU A 106 28.68 12.77 -2.31
C GLU A 106 29.53 11.85 -1.43
N GLU A 107 30.16 12.43 -0.41
CA GLU A 107 30.94 11.72 0.58
C GLU A 107 30.06 10.77 1.41
N GLU A 108 28.90 11.23 1.86
CA GLU A 108 27.96 10.40 2.63
C GLU A 108 27.35 9.28 1.76
N ARG A 109 27.00 9.58 0.50
CA ARG A 109 26.58 8.56 -0.46
C ARG A 109 27.64 7.47 -0.61
N GLN A 110 28.91 7.86 -0.70
CA GLN A 110 30.01 6.91 -0.80
C GLN A 110 30.17 6.06 0.47
N GLN A 111 30.02 6.64 1.64
CA GLN A 111 30.06 5.90 2.91
C GLN A 111 28.94 4.88 3.01
N VAL A 112 27.71 5.24 2.62
CA VAL A 112 26.57 4.32 2.58
C VAL A 112 26.82 3.17 1.60
N ARG A 113 27.34 3.46 0.39
CA ARG A 113 27.70 2.42 -0.59
C ARG A 113 28.69 1.41 -0.02
N VAL A 114 29.75 1.88 0.64
CA VAL A 114 30.78 1.02 1.24
C VAL A 114 30.21 0.19 2.39
N ALA A 115 29.47 0.82 3.31
CA ALA A 115 28.89 0.13 4.46
C ALA A 115 27.93 -0.98 4.04
N MET A 116 27.07 -0.72 3.04
CA MET A 116 26.15 -1.73 2.53
C MET A 116 26.87 -2.87 1.82
N ALA A 117 27.88 -2.58 0.98
CA ALA A 117 28.65 -3.63 0.31
C ALA A 117 29.33 -4.58 1.31
N VAL A 118 29.85 -4.05 2.43
CA VAL A 118 30.46 -4.85 3.50
C VAL A 118 29.45 -5.81 4.14
N ILE A 119 28.22 -5.37 4.42
CA ILE A 119 27.19 -6.19 5.07
C ILE A 119 26.80 -7.44 4.25
N PHE A 120 26.86 -7.34 2.92
CA PHE A 120 26.38 -8.41 2.02
C PHE A 120 27.49 -9.29 1.42
N TRP A 121 28.76 -8.99 1.70
CA TRP A 121 29.92 -9.74 1.19
C TRP A 121 30.68 -10.49 2.31
N GLU A 122 30.05 -10.69 3.48
CA GLU A 122 30.39 -11.76 4.44
C GLU A 122 29.49 -12.99 4.28
#